data_AF-A0A5S9MWI5-F1
#
_entry.id   AF-A0A5S9MWI5-F1
#
_cell.length_a   1.000
_cell.length_b   1.000
_cell.length_c   1.000
_cell.angle_alpha   90.00
_cell.angle_beta   90.00
_cell.angle_gamma   90.00
#
_symmetry.space_group_name_H-M   'P 1'
#
loop_
_entity.id
_entity.type
_entity.pdbx_description
1 polymer ?
#
loop_
_entity_poly.entity_id
_entity_poly.type
_entity_poly.pdbx_seq_one_letter_code
_entity_poly.pdbx_strand_id
1 'polypeptide(L)'
;MLPNHRNFYYSDVGLFLLLATPWLNEWVIGLVLSFGDTDFFVGSAKTMLTTFVGIAGVLGLGFSLLRLNTPDSRSIVMISFFVKLFAGSWMLFAYFQGISLILLIFAVADLGAALVLSAALIKQT
;
A
#
# COMPACT_ATOMS: atom_id res chain seq x y z
N MET A 1 2.69 -24.94 -1.09
CA MET A 1 3.81 -24.18 -0.47
C MET A 1 3.32 -22.76 -0.27
N LEU A 2 3.32 -22.22 0.96
CA LEU A 2 2.97 -20.79 1.14
C LEU A 2 4.06 -19.96 0.45
N PRO A 3 3.72 -18.94 -0.36
CA PRO A 3 4.70 -18.05 -0.94
C PRO A 3 5.55 -17.42 0.17
N ASN A 4 6.84 -17.20 -0.12
CA ASN A 4 7.72 -16.52 0.83
C ASN A 4 7.16 -15.12 1.10
N HIS A 5 6.63 -14.90 2.30
CA HIS A 5 5.98 -13.66 2.69
C HIS A 5 6.90 -12.43 2.58
N ARG A 6 8.23 -12.64 2.54
CA ARG A 6 9.20 -11.57 2.25
C ARG A 6 9.06 -10.96 0.86
N ASN A 7 8.46 -11.67 -0.10
CA ASN A 7 8.16 -11.13 -1.43
C ASN A 7 7.23 -9.91 -1.36
N PHE A 8 6.33 -9.87 -0.37
CA PHE A 8 5.49 -8.70 -0.16
C PHE A 8 6.31 -7.48 0.27
N TYR A 9 7.38 -7.67 1.05
CA TYR A 9 8.25 -6.57 1.45
C TYR A 9 9.04 -5.99 0.27
N TYR A 10 9.51 -6.83 -0.64
CA TYR A 10 10.15 -6.37 -1.88
C TYR A 10 9.16 -5.61 -2.78
N SER A 11 7.93 -6.13 -2.92
CA SER A 11 6.86 -5.45 -3.65
C SER A 11 6.55 -4.09 -3.02
N ASP A 12 6.48 -4.02 -1.70
CA ASP A 12 6.23 -2.79 -0.95
C ASP A 12 7.35 -1.76 -1.18
N VAL A 13 8.62 -2.18 -1.18
CA VAL A 13 9.74 -1.28 -1.50
C VAL A 13 9.59 -0.68 -2.89
N GLY A 14 9.28 -1.49 -3.91
CA GLY A 14 9.08 -1.00 -5.27
C GLY A 14 7.94 0.02 -5.35
N LEU A 15 6.77 -0.33 -4.79
CA LEU A 15 5.59 0.54 -4.80
C LEU A 15 5.85 1.85 -4.03
N PHE A 16 6.40 1.77 -2.83
CA PHE A 16 6.67 2.95 -2.02
C PHE A 16 7.79 3.82 -2.58
N LEU A 17 8.76 3.26 -3.30
CA LEU A 17 9.77 4.04 -4.01
C LEU A 17 9.12 4.91 -5.11
N LEU A 18 8.20 4.33 -5.89
CA LEU A 18 7.44 5.07 -6.89
C LEU A 18 6.63 6.20 -6.25
N LEU A 19 5.93 5.90 -5.15
CA LEU A 19 5.12 6.88 -4.43
C LEU A 19 5.97 7.93 -3.69
N ALA A 20 7.17 7.61 -3.23
CA ALA A 20 8.05 8.55 -2.55
C ALA A 20 8.69 9.57 -3.51
N THR A 21 8.78 9.22 -4.81
CA THR A 21 9.44 10.07 -5.79
C THR A 21 8.44 11.07 -6.39
N PRO A 22 8.60 12.40 -6.21
CA PRO A 22 7.55 13.38 -6.50
C PRO A 22 6.95 13.29 -7.91
N TRP A 23 7.78 13.17 -8.94
CA TRP A 23 7.32 13.10 -10.34
C TRP A 23 6.57 11.81 -10.70
N LEU A 24 6.84 10.72 -9.99
CA LEU A 24 6.29 9.39 -10.23
C LEU A 24 5.04 9.22 -9.39
N ASN A 25 5.02 9.79 -8.20
CA ASN A 25 3.83 9.92 -7.38
C ASN A 25 2.69 10.57 -8.16
N GLU A 26 2.92 11.76 -8.72
CA GLU A 26 1.89 12.45 -9.52
C GLU A 26 1.43 11.61 -10.72
N TRP A 27 2.37 10.95 -11.40
CA TRP A 27 2.05 10.08 -12.52
C TRP A 27 1.23 8.86 -12.10
N VAL A 28 1.61 8.18 -11.00
CA VAL A 28 0.90 7.02 -10.45
C VAL A 28 -0.50 7.43 -10.01
N ILE A 29 -0.65 8.54 -9.28
CA ILE A 29 -1.97 9.03 -8.86
C ILE A 29 -2.83 9.37 -10.07
N GLY A 30 -2.27 10.08 -11.06
CA GLY A 30 -2.97 10.39 -12.31
C GLY A 30 -3.43 9.12 -13.04
N LEU A 31 -2.56 8.10 -13.11
CA LEU A 31 -2.91 6.81 -13.69
C LEU A 31 -4.01 6.11 -12.89
N VAL A 32 -3.94 6.10 -11.57
CA VAL A 32 -4.98 5.50 -10.71
C VAL A 32 -6.32 6.16 -10.93
N LEU A 33 -6.35 7.49 -10.99
CA LEU A 33 -7.57 8.27 -11.17
C LEU A 33 -8.10 8.23 -12.61
N SER A 34 -7.27 7.88 -13.60
CA SER A 34 -7.74 7.69 -14.98
C SER A 34 -8.76 6.55 -15.13
N PHE A 35 -8.86 5.66 -14.13
CA PHE A 35 -9.87 4.60 -14.04
C PHE A 35 -11.09 5.01 -13.18
N GLY A 36 -11.29 6.30 -12.94
CA GLY A 36 -12.30 6.81 -12.04
C GLY A 36 -12.75 8.24 -12.37
N ASP A 37 -13.24 8.94 -11.36
CA ASP A 37 -13.73 10.31 -11.51
C ASP A 37 -12.59 11.32 -11.38
N THR A 38 -12.24 11.95 -12.50
CA THR A 38 -11.16 12.93 -12.58
C THR A 38 -11.51 14.27 -11.92
N ASP A 39 -12.80 14.54 -11.68
CA ASP A 39 -13.26 15.81 -11.13
C ASP A 39 -12.88 15.96 -9.64
N PHE A 40 -12.67 14.84 -8.95
CA PHE A 40 -12.15 14.81 -7.58
C PHE A 40 -10.69 15.32 -7.48
N PHE A 41 -9.95 15.33 -8.60
CA PHE A 41 -8.50 15.59 -8.62
C PHE A 41 -8.13 16.93 -9.25
N VAL A 42 -8.77 17.99 -8.75
CA VAL A 42 -8.52 19.36 -9.22
C VAL A 42 -8.19 20.28 -8.05
N GLY A 43 -7.37 21.30 -8.30
CA GLY A 43 -7.06 22.35 -7.33
C GLY A 43 -6.38 21.85 -6.05
N SER A 44 -6.87 22.28 -4.89
CA SER A 44 -6.28 21.97 -3.58
C SER A 44 -6.38 20.48 -3.20
N ALA A 45 -7.41 19.77 -3.67
CA ALA A 45 -7.59 18.35 -3.43
C ALA A 45 -6.46 17.52 -4.06
N LYS A 46 -6.07 17.85 -5.29
CA LYS A 46 -4.90 17.26 -5.96
C LYS A 46 -3.63 17.45 -5.15
N THR A 47 -3.32 18.69 -4.76
CA THR A 47 -2.09 19.00 -4.01
C THR A 47 -2.04 18.27 -2.67
N MET A 48 -3.18 18.22 -1.95
CA MET A 48 -3.27 17.53 -0.66
C MET A 48 -3.10 16.01 -0.83
N LEU A 49 -3.75 15.41 -1.82
CA LEU A 49 -3.64 13.97 -2.10
C LEU A 49 -2.21 13.59 -2.49
N THR A 50 -1.60 14.31 -3.44
CA THR A 50 -0.21 14.07 -3.86
C THR A 50 0.76 14.18 -2.70
N THR A 51 0.60 15.22 -1.86
CA THR A 51 1.46 15.43 -0.69
C THR A 51 1.28 14.31 0.34
N PHE A 52 0.04 13.95 0.66
CA PHE A 52 -0.27 12.88 1.60
C PHE A 52 0.29 11.52 1.13
N VAL A 53 0.03 11.16 -0.13
CA VAL A 53 0.54 9.91 -0.73
C VAL A 53 2.07 9.93 -0.81
N GLY A 54 2.69 11.09 -1.04
CA GLY A 54 4.14 11.25 -1.03
C GLY A 54 4.75 10.98 0.34
N ILE A 55 4.19 11.58 1.39
CA ILE A 55 4.61 11.34 2.78
C ILE A 55 4.40 9.87 3.15
N ALA A 56 3.23 9.31 2.83
CA ALA A 56 2.94 7.89 3.04
C ALA A 56 3.91 6.99 2.28
N GLY A 57 4.30 7.37 1.06
CA GLY A 57 5.32 6.70 0.25
C GLY A 57 6.68 6.66 0.93
N VAL A 58 7.18 7.81 1.41
CA VAL A 58 8.47 7.88 2.11
C VAL A 58 8.46 7.05 3.39
N LEU A 59 7.39 7.16 4.19
CA LEU A 59 7.24 6.38 5.43
C LEU A 59 7.15 4.88 5.14
N GLY A 60 6.33 4.50 4.15
CA GLY A 60 6.16 3.11 3.72
C GLY A 60 7.46 2.50 3.19
N LEU A 61 8.26 3.27 2.46
CA LEU A 61 9.58 2.85 1.98
C LEU A 61 10.51 2.56 3.16
N GLY A 62 10.58 3.48 4.13
CA GLY A 62 11.35 3.31 5.37
C GLY A 62 10.95 2.04 6.12
N PHE A 63 9.65 1.84 6.37
CA PHE A 63 9.16 0.63 7.03
C PHE A 63 9.45 -0.65 6.24
N SER A 64 9.38 -0.61 4.91
CA SER A 64 9.61 -1.80 4.08
C SER A 64 11.09 -2.19 4.05
N LEU A 65 12.00 -1.21 3.99
CA LEU A 65 13.43 -1.44 4.13
C LEU A 65 13.80 -1.95 5.53
N LEU A 66 13.20 -1.40 6.59
CA LEU A 66 13.41 -1.89 7.96
C LEU A 66 12.98 -3.35 8.09
N ARG A 67 11.82 -3.72 7.53
CA ARG A 67 11.32 -5.10 7.54
C ARG A 67 12.20 -6.07 6.76
N LEU A 68 12.78 -5.65 5.64
CA LEU A 68 13.71 -6.48 4.87
C LEU A 68 15.04 -6.71 5.61
N ASN A 69 15.53 -5.72 6.35
CA ASN A 69 16.81 -5.80 7.04
C ASN A 69 16.73 -6.42 8.44
N THR A 70 15.53 -6.64 8.96
CA THR A 70 15.35 -7.25 10.30
C THR A 70 15.06 -8.75 10.16
N PRO A 71 15.62 -9.62 11.02
CA PRO A 71 15.26 -11.03 11.07
C PRO A 71 13.77 -11.20 11.31
N ASP A 72 13.14 -12.18 10.66
CA ASP A 72 11.70 -12.41 10.79
C ASP A 72 11.36 -12.71 12.26
N SER A 73 10.47 -11.89 12.82
CA SER A 73 9.93 -12.06 14.17
C SER A 73 8.42 -11.93 14.11
N ARG A 74 7.73 -12.55 15.07
CA ARG A 74 6.27 -12.49 15.18
C ARG A 74 5.75 -11.05 15.18
N SER A 75 6.46 -10.14 15.85
CA SER A 75 6.12 -8.71 15.89
C SER A 75 6.18 -8.05 14.51
N ILE A 76 7.17 -8.39 13.67
CA ILE A 76 7.32 -7.84 12.32
C ILE A 76 6.21 -8.32 11.40
N VAL A 77 5.86 -9.61 11.48
CA VAL A 77 4.75 -10.18 10.72
C VAL A 77 3.43 -9.53 11.15
N MET A 78 3.25 -9.28 12.46
CA MET A 78 2.07 -8.62 13.01
C MET A 78 1.95 -7.15 12.57
N ILE A 79 3.03 -6.38 12.62
CA ILE A 79 3.06 -5.01 12.12
C ILE A 79 2.73 -4.99 10.62
N SER A 80 3.33 -5.91 9.84
CA SER A 80 3.07 -6.03 8.40
C SER A 80 1.61 -6.35 8.11
N PHE A 81 1.00 -7.21 8.91
CA PHE A 81 -0.41 -7.55 8.81
C PHE A 81 -1.28 -6.30 9.02
N PHE A 82 -1.01 -5.51 10.05
CA PHE A 82 -1.75 -4.26 10.30
C PHE A 82 -1.56 -3.22 9.20
N VAL A 83 -0.35 -3.07 8.67
CA VAL A 83 -0.08 -2.17 7.54
C VAL A 83 -0.90 -2.57 6.32
N LYS A 84 -0.93 -3.86 5.99
CA LYS A 84 -1.71 -4.39 4.85
C LYS A 84 -3.22 -4.27 5.05
N LEU A 85 -3.71 -4.54 6.26
CA LEU A 85 -5.11 -4.31 6.61
C LEU A 85 -5.50 -2.84 6.45
N PHE A 86 -4.68 -1.92 6.97
CA PHE A 86 -4.95 -0.50 6.91
C PHE A 86 -4.93 0.02 5.47
N ALA A 87 -3.89 -0.32 4.70
CA ALA A 87 -3.77 0.06 3.29
C ALA A 87 -4.94 -0.49 2.45
N GLY A 88 -5.26 -1.79 2.62
CA GLY A 88 -6.38 -2.41 1.95
C GLY A 88 -7.73 -1.77 2.30
N SER A 89 -7.97 -1.48 3.59
CA SER A 89 -9.20 -0.83 4.06
C SER A 89 -9.33 0.61 3.56
N TRP A 90 -8.22 1.36 3.53
CA TRP A 90 -8.19 2.73 3.01
C TRP A 90 -8.53 2.77 1.52
N MET A 91 -7.94 1.87 0.72
CA MET A 91 -8.25 1.78 -0.71
C MET A 91 -9.68 1.30 -0.98
N LEU A 92 -10.19 0.37 -0.15
CA LEU A 92 -11.58 -0.07 -0.22
C LEU A 92 -12.55 1.07 0.09
N PHE A 93 -12.26 1.89 1.10
CA PHE A 93 -13.02 3.08 1.43
C PHE A 93 -13.03 4.07 0.26
N ALA A 94 -11.86 4.36 -0.31
CA ALA A 94 -11.74 5.25 -1.47
C ALA A 94 -12.50 4.71 -2.71
N TYR A 95 -12.51 3.40 -2.93
CA TYR A 95 -13.33 2.76 -3.95
C TYR A 95 -14.83 2.96 -3.71
N PHE A 96 -15.33 2.78 -2.48
CA PHE A 96 -16.75 3.00 -2.14
C PHE A 96 -17.19 4.46 -2.29
N GLN A 97 -16.26 5.40 -2.20
CA GLN A 97 -16.50 6.82 -2.51
C GLN A 97 -16.53 7.11 -4.02
N GLY A 98 -16.32 6.10 -4.88
CA GLY A 98 -16.35 6.24 -6.33
C GLY A 98 -15.07 6.84 -6.94
N ILE A 99 -13.99 6.96 -6.18
CA ILE A 99 -12.76 7.66 -6.63
C ILE A 99 -12.14 6.96 -7.84
N SER A 100 -11.97 5.64 -7.79
CA SER A 100 -11.44 4.86 -8.92
C SER A 100 -11.67 3.37 -8.75
N LEU A 101 -11.97 2.67 -9.85
CA LEU A 101 -12.20 1.23 -9.85
C LEU A 101 -10.91 0.43 -9.59
N ILE A 102 -9.74 0.95 -9.97
CA ILE A 102 -8.47 0.23 -9.78
C ILE A 102 -8.08 0.13 -8.29
N LEU A 103 -8.63 1.02 -7.45
CA LEU A 103 -8.44 0.97 -5.99
C LEU A 103 -9.04 -0.31 -5.39
N LEU A 104 -10.07 -0.89 -6.00
CA LEU A 104 -10.59 -2.20 -5.58
C LEU A 104 -9.55 -3.30 -5.80
N ILE A 105 -8.85 -3.27 -6.94
CA ILE A 105 -7.81 -4.28 -7.26
C ILE A 105 -6.67 -4.18 -6.25
N PHE A 106 -6.20 -2.97 -5.95
CA PHE A 106 -5.16 -2.77 -4.94
C PHE A 106 -5.64 -3.14 -3.53
N ALA A 107 -6.89 -2.81 -3.17
CA ALA A 107 -7.48 -3.21 -1.90
C ALA A 107 -7.50 -4.73 -1.74
N VAL A 108 -7.93 -5.46 -2.78
CA VAL A 108 -7.93 -6.93 -2.78
C VAL A 108 -6.51 -7.48 -2.67
N ALA A 109 -5.53 -6.88 -3.35
CA ALA A 109 -4.13 -7.30 -3.27
C ALA A 109 -3.58 -7.15 -1.83
N ASP A 110 -3.83 -6.01 -1.18
CA ASP A 110 -3.37 -5.75 0.18
C ASP A 110 -4.10 -6.59 1.23
N LEU A 111 -5.42 -6.76 1.10
CA LEU A 111 -6.18 -7.65 1.98
C LEU A 111 -5.78 -9.12 1.78
N GLY A 112 -5.51 -9.54 0.54
CA GLY A 112 -4.97 -10.86 0.23
C GLY A 112 -3.59 -11.09 0.87
N ALA A 113 -2.70 -10.09 0.82
CA ALA A 113 -1.42 -10.13 1.53
C ALA A 113 -1.62 -10.20 3.05
N ALA A 114 -2.60 -9.47 3.61
CA ALA A 114 -2.94 -9.56 5.03
C ALA A 114 -3.40 -10.98 5.41
N LEU A 115 -4.19 -11.67 4.57
CA LEU A 115 -4.57 -13.06 4.81
C LEU A 115 -3.34 -13.99 4.84
N VAL A 116 -2.39 -13.83 3.91
CA VAL A 116 -1.16 -14.63 3.91
C VAL A 116 -0.32 -14.37 5.18
N LEU A 117 -0.23 -13.11 5.61
CA LEU A 117 0.47 -12.73 6.84
C LEU A 117 -0.24 -13.27 8.09
N SER A 118 -1.58 -13.32 8.11
CA SER A 118 -2.34 -13.93 9.19
C SER A 118 -2.05 -15.43 9.31
N ALA A 119 -1.96 -16.14 8.19
CA ALA A 119 -1.57 -17.55 8.17
C ALA A 119 -0.12 -17.76 8.64
N ALA A 120 0.78 -16.82 8.32
CA ALA A 120 2.16 -16.84 8.82
C ALA A 120 2.23 -16.61 10.34
N LEU A 121 1.41 -15.72 10.89
CA LEU A 121 1.30 -15.49 12.34
C LEU A 121 0.82 -16.74 13.09
N ILE A 122 -0.21 -17.41 12.57
CA ILE A 122 -0.77 -18.64 13.16
C ILE A 122 0.23 -19.80 13.12
N LYS A 123 1.12 -19.86 12.11
CA LYS A 123 2.13 -20.91 12.02
C LYS A 123 3.38 -20.68 12.88
N GLN A 124 3.63 -19.44 13.29
CA GLN A 124 4.72 -19.08 14.20
C GLN A 124 4.32 -19.18 15.68
N THR A 125 3.04 -19.44 15.97
CA THR A 125 2.53 -19.86 17.30
C THR A 125 2.47 -21.36 17.41
#